data_AF-A0AA94Y7X0-F1
#
_entry.id   AF-A0AA94Y7X0-F1
#
_cell.length_a   1.000
_cell.length_b   1.000
_cell.length_c   1.000
_cell.angle_alpha   90.00
_cell.angle_beta   90.00
_cell.angle_gamma   90.00
#
_symmetry.space_group_name_H-M   'P 1'
#
loop_
_entity.id
_entity.type
_entity.pdbx_description
1 polymer ?
#
loop_
_entity_poly.entity_id
_entity_poly.type
_entity_poly.pdbx_seq_one_letter_code
_entity_poly.pdbx_strand_id
1 'polypeptide(L)'
;MKNILILLFALFAVALKADDRTVPGRTLSVTPQNALIHLPEFRKRSYKVFIQDEKGIWQPIEVRNALVSSFSKHPQIWNDWENQKLLRDTMSYALFVRDFAKNVKVRVEPCFRFRNVEIRPVSYGIDYKRVKGGIEFELTDASQKVSVEFDGDRAENLFCFPICRMWISLLRMFRTCFITGPGSMMLDVS
;
A
#
# COMPACT_ATOMS: atom_id res chain seq x y z
N MET A 1 25.85 -9.32 41.02
CA MET A 1 26.42 -9.46 39.67
C MET A 1 25.64 -8.54 38.76
N LYS A 2 26.26 -7.43 38.37
CA LYS A 2 25.71 -6.30 37.61
C LYS A 2 26.26 -6.35 36.18
N ASN A 3 25.45 -5.92 35.23
CA ASN A 3 25.83 -5.36 33.92
C ASN A 3 26.36 -6.31 32.83
N ILE A 4 25.47 -6.69 31.90
CA ILE A 4 25.77 -6.99 30.49
C ILE A 4 24.68 -6.23 29.70
N LEU A 5 24.83 -4.91 29.53
CA LEU A 5 25.53 -4.23 28.44
C LEU A 5 24.80 -4.34 27.09
N ILE A 6 23.93 -3.35 26.92
CA ILE A 6 23.43 -2.77 25.67
C ILE A 6 24.60 -2.65 24.68
N LEU A 7 24.57 -3.44 23.61
CA LEU A 7 25.52 -3.32 22.50
C LEU A 7 24.88 -3.85 21.22
N LEU A 8 24.28 -2.93 20.45
CA LEU A 8 24.15 -2.96 18.99
C LEU A 8 23.13 -1.90 18.59
N PHE A 9 23.54 -0.63 18.49
CA PHE A 9 23.03 0.39 17.56
C PHE A 9 23.87 1.66 17.71
N ALA A 10 25.17 1.52 17.49
CA ALA A 10 26.08 2.65 17.30
C ALA A 10 27.06 2.27 16.20
N LEU A 11 26.60 2.32 14.94
CA LEU A 11 27.47 2.33 13.78
C LEU A 11 27.03 3.44 12.82
N PHE A 12 27.93 4.42 12.67
CA PHE A 12 28.02 5.44 11.62
C PHE A 12 27.00 6.59 11.62
N ALA A 13 27.17 7.51 12.56
CA ALA A 13 27.00 8.94 12.26
C ALA A 13 28.40 9.54 12.02
N VAL A 14 28.99 9.24 10.87
CA VAL A 14 30.09 10.07 10.36
C VAL A 14 29.43 11.30 9.75
N ALA A 15 29.57 12.44 10.42
CA ALA A 15 29.22 13.73 9.88
C ALA A 15 30.10 14.00 8.65
N LEU A 16 29.62 13.63 7.46
CA LEU A 16 30.13 14.20 6.23
C LEU A 16 29.68 15.66 6.22
N LYS A 17 30.64 16.54 6.54
CA LYS A 17 30.58 17.96 6.21
C LYS A 17 30.30 18.03 4.71
N ALA A 18 29.10 18.44 4.33
CA ALA A 18 28.74 18.65 2.94
C ALA A 18 29.73 19.67 2.36
N ASP A 19 30.61 19.21 1.47
CA ASP A 19 31.46 20.06 0.67
C ASP A 19 30.52 20.81 -0.29
N ASP A 20 30.29 22.09 0.01
CA ASP A 20 29.43 23.00 -0.74
C ASP A 20 30.11 23.37 -2.06
N ARG A 21 30.14 22.40 -2.97
CA ARG A 21 30.50 22.63 -4.37
C ARG A 21 29.23 22.68 -5.18
N THR A 22 28.67 23.88 -5.24
CA THR A 22 27.58 24.26 -6.12
C THR A 22 27.96 23.96 -7.58
N VAL A 23 27.35 22.92 -8.15
CA VAL A 23 27.26 22.77 -9.61
C VAL A 23 26.17 23.74 -10.07
N PRO A 24 26.40 24.63 -11.05
CA PRO A 24 25.40 25.58 -11.48
C PRO A 24 24.32 24.86 -12.30
N GLY A 25 23.29 24.38 -11.60
CA GLY A 25 22.03 23.92 -12.14
C GLY A 25 20.90 24.56 -11.35
N ARG A 26 19.95 25.19 -12.04
CA ARG A 26 18.85 25.98 -11.47
C ARG A 26 18.28 25.37 -10.18
N THR A 27 18.36 26.12 -9.08
CA THR A 27 17.60 25.85 -7.87
C THR A 27 16.11 26.03 -8.17
N LEU A 28 15.39 24.93 -8.38
CA LEU A 28 13.93 24.95 -8.39
C LEU A 28 13.46 24.92 -6.94
N SER A 29 12.81 25.99 -6.48
CA SER A 29 12.14 26.03 -5.18
C SER A 29 10.95 25.07 -5.21
N VAL A 30 11.10 23.92 -4.56
CA VAL A 30 10.00 22.95 -4.41
C VAL A 30 9.24 23.29 -3.13
N THR A 31 8.13 24.02 -3.25
CA THR A 31 7.08 24.07 -2.22
C THR A 31 6.30 22.75 -2.22
N PRO A 32 5.70 22.32 -1.08
CA PRO A 32 4.99 21.04 -0.96
C PRO A 32 3.86 20.85 -1.99
N GLN A 33 3.27 21.97 -2.46
CA GLN A 33 2.23 21.98 -3.49
C GLN A 33 2.73 21.62 -4.90
N ASN A 34 4.04 21.70 -5.17
CA ASN A 34 4.61 21.42 -6.49
C ASN A 34 5.09 19.97 -6.67
N ALA A 35 4.96 19.09 -5.65
CA ALA A 35 5.30 17.67 -5.79
C ALA A 35 4.24 16.84 -6.57
N LEU A 36 3.13 17.48 -6.96
CA LEU A 36 2.13 16.98 -7.89
C LEU A 36 2.44 17.41 -9.33
N ILE A 37 3.71 17.29 -9.74
CA ILE A 37 4.08 17.48 -11.15
C ILE A 37 3.25 16.49 -11.96
N HIS A 38 2.36 17.07 -12.78
CA HIS A 38 1.69 16.45 -13.90
C HIS A 38 2.66 15.50 -14.61
N LEU A 39 2.48 14.20 -14.43
CA LEU A 39 3.00 13.19 -15.33
C LEU A 39 1.87 12.93 -16.34
N PRO A 40 1.95 13.50 -17.56
CA PRO A 40 1.02 13.16 -18.61
C PRO A 40 1.29 11.69 -18.97
N GLU A 41 0.25 10.87 -18.91
CA GLU A 41 0.27 9.42 -19.12
C GLU A 41 0.77 8.54 -17.97
N PHE A 42 0.35 8.84 -16.74
CA PHE A 42 0.00 7.73 -15.83
C PHE A 42 -1.08 6.88 -16.50
N ARG A 43 -0.73 5.70 -17.02
CA ARG A 43 -1.72 4.67 -17.39
C ARG A 43 -2.37 4.13 -16.12
N LYS A 44 -3.24 4.93 -15.53
CA LYS A 44 -3.98 4.58 -14.34
C LYS A 44 -5.08 3.62 -14.75
N ARG A 45 -4.79 2.31 -14.72
CA ARG A 45 -5.87 1.33 -14.58
C ARG A 45 -6.67 1.74 -13.36
N SER A 46 -7.96 1.95 -13.58
CA SER A 46 -8.87 2.44 -12.56
C SER A 46 -9.79 1.30 -12.19
N TYR A 47 -9.86 1.02 -10.89
CA TYR A 47 -10.71 -0.02 -10.33
C TYR A 47 -11.72 0.63 -9.40
N LYS A 48 -12.95 0.09 -9.37
CA LYS A 48 -13.90 0.33 -8.29
C LYS A 48 -13.99 -0.95 -7.46
N VAL A 49 -13.85 -0.81 -6.15
CA VAL A 49 -13.91 -1.94 -5.22
C VAL A 49 -15.06 -1.70 -4.26
N PHE A 50 -15.85 -2.74 -4.02
CA PHE A 50 -16.92 -2.73 -3.05
C PHE A 50 -16.81 -3.94 -2.15
N ILE A 51 -17.24 -3.78 -0.91
CA ILE A 51 -17.38 -4.89 0.03
C ILE A 51 -18.77 -4.90 0.61
N GLN A 52 -19.34 -6.09 0.79
CA GLN A 52 -20.65 -6.22 1.40
C GLN A 52 -20.53 -6.01 2.91
N ASP A 53 -21.39 -5.17 3.49
CA ASP A 53 -21.51 -5.03 4.94
C ASP A 53 -22.43 -6.11 5.54
N GLU A 54 -22.57 -6.10 6.86
CA GLU A 54 -23.36 -7.08 7.61
C GLU A 54 -24.85 -7.09 7.24
N LYS A 55 -25.36 -5.98 6.67
CA LYS A 55 -26.75 -5.83 6.21
C LYS A 55 -26.93 -6.26 4.77
N GLY A 56 -25.88 -6.72 4.11
CA GLY A 56 -25.92 -7.10 2.70
C GLY A 56 -25.75 -5.94 1.73
N ILE A 57 -25.40 -4.74 2.21
CA ILE A 57 -25.27 -3.54 1.36
C ILE A 57 -23.82 -3.42 0.86
N TRP A 58 -23.65 -3.12 -0.42
CA TRP A 58 -22.34 -2.89 -1.02
C TRP A 58 -21.79 -1.51 -0.66
N GLN A 59 -20.66 -1.49 0.04
CA GLN A 59 -19.98 -0.27 0.44
C GLN A 59 -18.74 -0.04 -0.42
N PRO A 60 -18.54 1.16 -0.98
CA PRO A 60 -17.37 1.46 -1.79
C PRO A 60 -16.10 1.51 -0.92
N ILE A 61 -15.00 1.03 -1.48
CA ILE A 61 -13.66 1.08 -0.88
C ILE A 61 -12.75 1.96 -1.72
N GLU A 62 -12.03 2.83 -1.03
CA GLU A 62 -11.05 3.71 -1.65
C GLU A 62 -9.93 2.87 -2.27
N VAL A 63 -9.71 3.05 -3.58
CA VAL A 63 -8.59 2.46 -4.31
C VAL A 63 -7.49 3.50 -4.41
N ARG A 64 -6.33 3.15 -3.88
CA ARG A 64 -5.12 3.98 -3.90
C ARG A 64 -4.12 3.42 -4.88
N ASN A 65 -3.19 4.27 -5.30
CA ASN A 65 -2.10 3.89 -6.19
C ASN A 65 -0.76 4.04 -5.49
N ALA A 66 0.15 3.13 -5.80
CA ALA A 66 1.55 3.18 -5.42
C ALA A 66 2.43 3.16 -6.67
N LEU A 67 3.52 3.93 -6.64
CA LEU A 67 4.59 3.80 -7.62
C LEU A 67 5.43 2.58 -7.26
N VAL A 68 5.63 1.68 -8.21
CA VAL A 68 6.40 0.45 -8.02
C VAL A 68 7.50 0.35 -9.05
N SER A 69 8.57 -0.38 -8.74
CA SER A 69 9.64 -0.61 -9.70
C SER A 69 9.07 -1.30 -10.95
N SER A 70 9.33 -0.74 -12.13
CA SER A 70 9.01 -1.44 -13.37
C SER A 70 10.03 -2.53 -13.62
N PHE A 71 9.57 -3.76 -13.83
CA PHE A 71 10.46 -4.88 -14.15
C PHE A 71 11.26 -4.61 -15.43
N SER A 72 10.59 -4.07 -16.45
CA SER A 72 11.19 -3.76 -17.75
C SER A 72 12.25 -2.65 -17.70
N LYS A 73 12.17 -1.78 -16.68
CA LYS A 73 13.05 -0.62 -16.51
C LYS A 73 13.97 -0.75 -15.28
N HIS A 74 14.00 -1.95 -14.66
CA HIS A 74 14.73 -2.20 -13.43
C HIS A 74 16.23 -1.84 -13.52
N PRO A 75 16.94 -2.12 -14.65
CA PRO A 75 18.34 -1.68 -14.80
C PRO A 75 18.53 -0.16 -14.78
N GLN A 76 17.54 0.61 -15.25
CA GLN A 76 17.61 2.07 -15.36
C GLN A 76 17.12 2.79 -14.10
N ILE A 77 16.29 2.14 -13.27
CA ILE A 77 15.75 2.73 -12.03
C ILE A 77 16.86 3.13 -11.06
N TRP A 78 17.98 2.40 -11.01
CA TRP A 78 19.11 2.71 -10.14
C TRP A 78 19.69 4.12 -10.39
N ASN A 79 19.54 4.64 -11.61
CA ASN A 79 20.03 5.95 -12.01
C ASN A 79 18.94 7.04 -12.02
N ASP A 80 17.72 6.78 -11.51
CA ASP A 80 16.65 7.78 -11.33
C ASP A 80 16.90 8.64 -10.08
N TRP A 81 18.08 9.25 -9.99
CA TRP A 81 18.50 10.05 -8.83
C TRP A 81 17.63 11.30 -8.63
N GLU A 82 17.09 11.84 -9.74
CA GLU A 82 16.18 12.98 -9.75
C GLU A 82 14.73 12.60 -9.42
N ASN A 83 14.45 11.31 -9.18
CA ASN A 83 13.12 10.78 -8.86
C ASN A 83 12.05 11.27 -9.86
N GLN A 84 12.36 11.15 -11.14
CA GLN A 84 11.47 11.58 -12.23
C GLN A 84 10.21 10.71 -12.32
N LYS A 85 10.18 9.54 -11.66
CA LYS A 85 9.04 8.59 -11.58
C LYS A 85 8.60 7.98 -12.92
N LEU A 86 9.22 8.38 -14.04
CA LEU A 86 8.97 7.88 -15.40
C LEU A 86 9.40 6.42 -15.61
N LEU A 87 10.27 5.91 -14.73
CA LEU A 87 10.78 4.53 -14.78
C LEU A 87 10.00 3.56 -13.89
N ARG A 88 8.92 4.02 -13.24
CA ARG A 88 8.12 3.24 -12.30
C ARG A 88 6.78 2.85 -12.94
N ASP A 89 6.32 1.65 -12.63
CA ASP A 89 4.95 1.22 -12.93
C ASP A 89 4.01 1.70 -11.82
N THR A 90 2.70 1.54 -12.02
CA THR A 90 1.69 1.88 -11.03
C THR A 90 0.94 0.64 -10.61
N MET A 91 0.88 0.40 -9.31
CA MET A 91 0.09 -0.67 -8.70
C MET A 91 -1.09 -0.06 -7.96
N SER A 92 -2.29 -0.64 -8.11
CA SER A 92 -3.46 -0.22 -7.34
C SER A 92 -3.65 -1.12 -6.13
N TYR A 93 -4.14 -0.56 -5.03
CA TYR A 93 -4.51 -1.33 -3.85
C TYR A 93 -5.75 -0.78 -3.15
N ALA A 94 -6.53 -1.69 -2.57
CA ALA A 94 -7.68 -1.42 -1.74
C ALA A 94 -7.42 -2.01 -0.35
N LEU A 95 -7.43 -1.15 0.67
CA LEU A 95 -7.25 -1.52 2.07
C LEU A 95 -8.57 -1.35 2.81
N PHE A 96 -9.01 -2.40 3.51
CA PHE A 96 -10.28 -2.35 4.24
C PHE A 96 -10.23 -3.16 5.52
N VAL A 97 -10.92 -2.65 6.54
CA VAL A 97 -10.99 -3.28 7.86
C VAL A 97 -12.27 -4.08 8.00
N ARG A 98 -12.15 -5.35 8.38
CA ARG A 98 -13.27 -6.25 8.65
C ARG A 98 -12.98 -7.19 9.81
N ASP A 99 -14.03 -7.66 10.46
CA ASP A 99 -13.91 -8.52 11.64
C ASP A 99 -13.85 -10.01 11.26
N PHE A 100 -14.18 -10.36 10.01
CA PHE A 100 -14.18 -11.74 9.50
C PHE A 100 -15.05 -12.73 10.30
N ALA A 101 -16.04 -12.22 11.05
CA ALA A 101 -17.07 -13.07 11.67
C ALA A 101 -17.91 -13.85 10.63
N LYS A 102 -17.92 -13.36 9.38
CA LYS A 102 -18.45 -14.03 8.19
C LYS A 102 -17.48 -13.76 7.03
N ASN A 103 -17.57 -14.59 5.99
CA ASN A 103 -16.88 -14.34 4.73
C ASN A 103 -17.19 -12.92 4.21
N VAL A 104 -16.15 -12.23 3.76
CA VAL A 104 -16.26 -10.90 3.19
C VAL A 104 -16.45 -11.01 1.69
N LYS A 105 -17.63 -10.62 1.19
CA LYS A 105 -17.85 -10.51 -0.25
C LYS A 105 -17.18 -9.27 -0.79
N VAL A 106 -16.41 -9.44 -1.85
CA VAL A 106 -15.68 -8.38 -2.54
C VAL A 106 -16.17 -8.32 -3.98
N ARG A 107 -16.50 -7.11 -4.46
CA ARG A 107 -16.77 -6.85 -5.87
C ARG A 107 -15.67 -5.95 -6.42
N VAL A 108 -15.13 -6.31 -7.57
CA VAL A 108 -14.13 -5.53 -8.30
C VAL A 108 -14.65 -5.24 -9.70
N GLU A 109 -14.75 -3.97 -10.03
CA GLU A 109 -15.14 -3.48 -11.35
C GLU A 109 -13.97 -2.73 -11.99
N PRO A 110 -13.25 -3.33 -12.96
CA PRO A 110 -12.27 -2.58 -13.73
C PRO A 110 -12.98 -1.58 -14.65
N CYS A 111 -12.45 -0.36 -14.75
CA CYS A 111 -12.95 0.66 -15.68
C CYS A 111 -12.49 0.41 -17.14
N PHE A 112 -12.25 -0.84 -17.51
CA PHE A 112 -11.79 -1.28 -18.82
C PHE A 112 -12.39 -2.65 -19.16
N ARG A 113 -12.36 -3.02 -20.44
CA ARG A 113 -12.83 -4.34 -20.89
C ARG A 113 -11.79 -5.40 -20.55
N PHE A 114 -12.23 -6.55 -20.06
CA PHE A 114 -11.35 -7.67 -19.73
C PHE A 114 -11.92 -9.00 -20.23
N ARG A 115 -11.05 -9.96 -20.51
CA ARG A 115 -11.45 -11.32 -20.93
C ARG A 115 -11.25 -12.33 -19.81
N ASN A 116 -10.09 -12.34 -19.17
CA ASN A 116 -9.72 -13.32 -18.14
C ASN A 116 -9.40 -12.64 -16.81
N VAL A 117 -9.63 -13.36 -15.71
CA VAL A 117 -9.28 -12.89 -14.36
C VAL A 117 -8.63 -14.03 -13.59
N GLU A 118 -7.61 -13.70 -12.80
CA GLU A 118 -6.99 -14.62 -11.86
C GLU A 118 -6.85 -13.93 -10.50
N ILE A 119 -7.20 -14.63 -9.44
CA ILE A 119 -7.02 -14.16 -8.06
C ILE A 119 -5.84 -14.92 -7.47
N ARG A 120 -4.78 -14.19 -7.10
CA ARG A 120 -3.53 -14.74 -6.57
C ARG A 120 -3.36 -14.44 -5.08
N PRO A 121 -2.69 -15.32 -4.30
CA PRO A 121 -2.11 -16.58 -4.76
C PRO A 121 -3.19 -17.64 -5.05
N VAL A 122 -2.99 -18.41 -6.12
CA VAL A 122 -3.92 -19.47 -6.56
C VAL A 122 -4.10 -20.53 -5.48
N SER A 123 -3.11 -20.71 -4.60
CA SER A 123 -3.16 -21.64 -3.47
C SER A 123 -4.26 -21.33 -2.45
N TYR A 124 -4.86 -20.13 -2.46
CA TYR A 124 -6.04 -19.85 -1.64
C TYR A 124 -7.33 -20.48 -2.18
N GLY A 125 -7.34 -20.95 -3.42
CA GLY A 125 -8.52 -21.61 -4.02
C GLY A 125 -9.74 -20.70 -4.09
N ILE A 126 -9.53 -19.39 -4.30
CA ILE A 126 -10.62 -18.41 -4.35
C ILE A 126 -11.27 -18.44 -5.73
N ASP A 127 -12.50 -18.96 -5.78
CA ASP A 127 -13.35 -18.85 -6.96
C ASP A 127 -13.99 -17.46 -7.06
N TYR A 128 -14.29 -17.04 -8.29
CA TYR A 128 -14.99 -15.79 -8.57
C TYR A 128 -16.17 -16.00 -9.52
N LYS A 129 -17.15 -15.11 -9.40
CA LYS A 129 -18.32 -15.03 -10.28
C LYS A 129 -18.23 -13.77 -11.12
N ARG A 130 -18.55 -13.86 -12.41
CA ARG A 130 -18.69 -12.66 -13.25
C ARG A 130 -20.01 -11.97 -12.96
N VAL A 131 -19.96 -10.65 -12.88
CA VAL A 131 -21.13 -9.79 -12.74
C VAL A 131 -21.07 -8.67 -13.76
N LYS A 132 -22.15 -7.89 -13.88
CA LYS A 132 -22.18 -6.74 -14.77
C LYS A 132 -21.05 -5.77 -14.41
N GLY A 133 -20.07 -5.62 -15.31
CA GLY A 133 -18.95 -4.69 -15.15
C GLY A 133 -17.77 -5.20 -14.33
N GLY A 134 -17.78 -6.44 -13.83
CA GLY A 134 -16.71 -6.89 -12.94
C GLY A 134 -16.80 -8.34 -12.49
N ILE A 135 -16.19 -8.61 -11.34
CA ILE A 135 -16.22 -9.91 -10.67
C ILE A 135 -16.58 -9.77 -9.20
N GLU A 136 -17.11 -10.84 -8.62
CA GLU A 136 -17.35 -11.01 -7.19
C GLU A 136 -16.66 -12.26 -6.67
N PHE A 137 -16.10 -12.19 -5.47
CA PHE A 137 -15.49 -13.32 -4.77
C PHE A 137 -15.61 -13.13 -3.26
N GLU A 138 -15.21 -14.14 -2.50
CA GLU A 138 -15.26 -14.10 -1.04
C GLU A 138 -13.87 -14.30 -0.43
N LEU A 139 -13.60 -13.53 0.62
CA LEU A 139 -12.44 -13.71 1.49
C LEU A 139 -12.91 -14.30 2.82
N THR A 140 -12.28 -15.38 3.26
CA THR A 140 -12.61 -16.10 4.48
C THR A 140 -11.74 -15.66 5.65
N ASP A 141 -10.56 -15.07 5.40
CA ASP A 141 -9.62 -14.69 6.44
C ASP A 141 -8.86 -13.39 6.12
N ALA A 142 -8.49 -12.62 7.14
CA ALA A 142 -7.76 -11.37 6.98
C ALA A 142 -6.31 -11.53 6.50
N SER A 143 -5.73 -12.73 6.59
CA SER A 143 -4.43 -13.06 6.01
C SER A 143 -4.47 -13.22 4.49
N GLN A 144 -5.67 -13.35 3.89
CA GLN A 144 -5.85 -13.47 2.44
C GLN A 144 -5.66 -12.12 1.75
N LYS A 145 -4.40 -11.69 1.69
CA LYS A 145 -3.94 -10.60 0.84
C LYS A 145 -3.88 -11.12 -0.59
N VAL A 146 -4.74 -10.59 -1.45
CA VAL A 146 -4.88 -11.11 -2.81
C VAL A 146 -4.51 -10.07 -3.85
N SER A 147 -3.98 -10.53 -4.97
CA SER A 147 -3.89 -9.77 -6.21
C SER A 147 -4.99 -10.21 -7.16
N VAL A 148 -5.70 -9.25 -7.75
CA VAL A 148 -6.69 -9.46 -8.80
C VAL A 148 -6.05 -9.03 -10.11
N GLU A 149 -5.77 -10.01 -10.96
CA GLU A 149 -5.01 -9.85 -12.21
C GLU A 149 -5.97 -10.01 -13.40
N PHE A 150 -6.09 -8.96 -14.21
CA PHE A 150 -6.95 -8.97 -15.40
C PHE A 150 -6.11 -9.21 -16.66
N ASP A 151 -6.51 -10.15 -17.49
CA ASP A 151 -5.86 -10.51 -18.76
C ASP A 151 -4.35 -10.83 -18.63
N GLY A 152 -3.94 -11.37 -17.48
CA GLY A 152 -2.55 -11.71 -17.19
C GLY A 152 -1.67 -10.53 -16.81
N ASP A 153 -2.24 -9.33 -16.63
CA ASP A 153 -1.48 -8.17 -16.16
C ASP A 153 -1.17 -8.27 -14.68
N ARG A 154 0.12 -8.46 -14.38
CA ARG A 154 0.67 -8.49 -13.03
C ARG A 154 1.37 -7.20 -12.62
N ALA A 155 1.62 -6.30 -13.57
CA ALA A 155 2.37 -5.06 -13.35
C ALA A 155 1.45 -3.94 -12.87
N GLU A 156 0.24 -3.84 -13.43
CA GLU A 156 -0.78 -2.84 -13.09
C GLU A 156 -2.02 -3.47 -12.42
N ASN A 157 -1.79 -4.52 -11.62
CA ASN A 157 -2.83 -5.27 -10.92
C ASN A 157 -3.42 -4.51 -9.72
N LEU A 158 -4.53 -5.06 -9.20
CA LEU A 158 -5.18 -4.56 -7.99
C LEU A 158 -4.90 -5.51 -6.82
N PHE A 159 -4.30 -4.98 -5.75
CA PHE A 159 -4.20 -5.70 -4.49
C PHE A 159 -5.39 -5.40 -3.57
N CYS A 160 -5.97 -6.44 -2.97
CA CYS A 160 -6.93 -6.31 -1.88
C CYS A 160 -6.26 -6.74 -0.57
N PHE A 161 -6.18 -5.79 0.35
CA PHE A 161 -5.60 -5.98 1.68
C PHE A 161 -6.68 -5.89 2.75
N PRO A 162 -7.33 -7.02 3.09
CA PRO A 162 -8.13 -7.06 4.29
C PRO A 162 -7.25 -6.90 5.53
N ILE A 163 -7.77 -6.19 6.53
CA ILE A 163 -7.16 -6.07 7.85
C ILE A 163 -8.18 -6.49 8.89
N CYS A 164 -7.79 -7.41 9.77
CA CYS A 164 -8.62 -7.79 10.90
C CYS A 164 -8.60 -6.66 11.95
N ARG A 165 -9.79 -6.21 12.37
CA ARG A 165 -9.93 -5.11 13.35
C ARG A 165 -9.33 -5.45 14.71
N MET A 166 -9.35 -6.73 15.12
CA MET A 166 -8.75 -7.19 16.36
C MET A 166 -7.25 -6.89 16.43
N TRP A 167 -6.54 -6.98 15.30
CA TRP A 167 -5.11 -6.65 15.23
C TRP A 167 -4.84 -5.15 15.40
N ILE A 168 -5.75 -4.30 14.90
CA ILE A 168 -5.66 -2.84 15.08
C ILE A 168 -5.86 -2.49 16.57
N SER A 169 -6.84 -3.11 17.21
CA SER A 169 -7.08 -2.92 18.65
C SER A 169 -5.89 -3.36 19.48
N LEU A 170 -5.28 -4.51 19.16
CA LEU A 170 -4.10 -5.02 19.85
C LEU A 170 -2.87 -4.11 19.66
N LEU A 171 -2.60 -3.63 18.44
CA LEU A 171 -1.52 -2.67 18.15
C LEU A 171 -1.71 -1.34 18.88
N ARG A 172 -2.96 -0.86 19.01
CA ARG A 172 -3.27 0.32 19.82
C ARG A 172 -3.04 0.05 21.30
N MET A 173 -3.45 -1.11 21.80
CA MET A 173 -3.26 -1.50 23.21
C MET A 173 -1.78 -1.58 23.58
N PHE A 174 -0.93 -2.16 22.71
CA PHE A 174 0.51 -2.17 22.91
C PHE A 174 1.12 -0.76 22.85
N ARG A 175 0.67 0.12 21.93
CA ARG A 175 1.10 1.52 21.95
C ARG A 175 0.72 2.23 23.25
N THR A 176 -0.43 1.95 23.84
CA THR A 176 -0.85 2.55 25.11
C THR A 176 -0.06 2.00 26.29
N CYS A 177 0.17 0.68 26.36
CA CYS A 177 0.94 0.06 27.45
C CYS A 177 2.41 0.50 27.51
N PHE A 178 3.02 0.90 26.38
CA PHE A 178 4.38 1.49 26.39
C PHE A 178 4.41 2.97 26.77
N ILE A 179 3.27 3.68 26.72
CA ILE A 179 3.18 5.10 27.10
C ILE A 179 2.82 5.26 28.59
N THR A 180 2.18 4.27 29.23
CA THR A 180 1.79 4.35 30.65
C THR A 180 2.68 3.52 31.58
N GLY A 181 3.98 3.49 31.35
CA GLY A 181 4.94 3.05 32.37
C GLY A 181 5.07 4.12 33.48
N PRO A 182 5.39 3.75 34.74
CA PRO A 182 5.54 4.72 35.82
C PRO A 182 6.73 5.64 35.52
N GLY A 183 6.44 6.81 34.96
CA GLY A 183 7.40 7.78 34.45
C GLY A 183 6.95 8.61 33.24
N SER A 184 5.69 8.50 32.79
CA SER A 184 5.21 9.23 31.61
C SER A 184 4.90 10.70 31.90
N MET A 185 5.68 11.61 31.31
CA MET A 185 5.26 13.01 31.09
C MET A 185 3.99 13.01 30.23
N MET A 186 2.94 13.67 30.72
CA MET A 186 1.80 14.08 29.91
C MET A 186 2.29 15.02 28.80
N LEU A 187 2.12 14.63 27.54
CA LEU A 187 2.03 15.59 26.45
C LEU A 187 0.55 15.95 26.31
N ASP A 188 0.17 17.04 26.95
CA ASP A 188 -1.07 17.77 26.66
C ASP A 188 -1.00 18.22 25.19
N VAL A 189 -2.03 17.87 24.41
CA VAL A 189 -2.21 18.40 23.07
C VAL A 189 -3.49 19.22 23.09
N SER A 190 -3.31 20.53 23.23
CA SER A 190 -4.31 21.55 22.92
C SER A 190 -4.57 21.66 21.42
#